data_AF-A0A6L5WKW8-F1
#
_entry.id   AF-A0A6L5WKW8-F1
#
_cell.length_a   1.000
_cell.length_b   1.000
_cell.length_c   1.000
_cell.angle_alpha   90.00
_cell.angle_beta   90.00
_cell.angle_gamma   90.00
#
_symmetry.space_group_name_H-M   'P 1'
#
loop_
_entity.id
_entity.type
_entity.pdbx_description
1 polymer ?
#
loop_
_entity_poly.entity_id
_entity_poly.type
_entity_poly.pdbx_seq_one_letter_code
_entity_poly.pdbx_strand_id
1 'polypeptide(L)'
;MNLHKDETRAFLEYLGFNVDKHYKFKMRNDEKTASASIDPKNGYIKDFGSGFRGDVIAFYKEIKACDDKTAFLETKKILDDLKIYNEINANHNQETTINNIKIQTLEQNIIRIISNKNLTTDEIFEVLCKERKIKAYSSRADDFYDNVCDTMSNMLEKGILSRNEQSDSFSIKFEKEPKIEYLDDNIIQKYENERRENFTRYQELLAKLLPTCDNAKRKELAQNFQIGYSKSEDRLIMPLRDENGGIITLWKYNPNLNIKYTFSKDRPRTAFNILNLKEYTKDDRPIFIAEGEKDCLNMLSRGYKAISLGSASAKFKLEQTQILKDCYVVIAYDYDEAGRNGAKALKEQLKNVCNVVEVIDWEKILKQNKLEKELKQGFDFTDFLEVSTKQREIKKGFDR
;
A
#
# COMPACT_ATOMS: atom_id res chain seq x y z
N MET A 1 13.29 4.23 22.67
CA MET A 1 13.72 4.65 21.33
C MET A 1 15.12 5.22 21.38
N ASN A 2 16.07 4.73 20.56
CA ASN A 2 17.46 5.22 20.56
C ASN A 2 17.66 6.10 19.33
N LEU A 3 17.62 7.43 19.50
CA LEU A 3 17.94 8.39 18.45
C LEU A 3 19.40 8.83 18.57
N HIS A 4 19.99 9.27 17.48
CA HIS A 4 21.24 10.02 17.56
C HIS A 4 21.00 11.36 18.29
N LYS A 5 22.04 11.93 18.92
CA LYS A 5 21.94 13.19 19.67
C LYS A 5 21.45 14.37 18.81
N ASP A 6 21.81 14.39 17.52
CA ASP A 6 21.42 15.44 16.57
C ASP A 6 19.94 15.33 16.18
N GLU A 7 19.43 14.11 16.06
CA GLU A 7 18.01 13.84 15.81
C GLU A 7 17.16 14.22 17.03
N THR A 8 17.65 13.89 18.23
CA THR A 8 17.03 14.31 19.50
C THR A 8 17.02 15.83 19.63
N ARG A 9 18.10 16.50 19.22
CA ARG A 9 18.17 17.96 19.17
C ARG A 9 17.11 18.54 18.22
N ALA A 10 17.01 18.03 17.00
CA ALA A 10 16.02 18.50 16.03
C ALA A 10 14.58 18.32 16.53
N PHE A 11 14.29 17.19 17.20
CA PHE A 11 13.00 16.96 17.85
C PHE A 11 12.69 17.99 18.94
N LEU A 12 13.67 18.30 19.80
CA LEU A 12 13.51 19.30 20.87
C LEU A 12 13.32 20.72 20.30
N GLU A 13 14.05 21.07 19.25
CA GLU A 13 13.91 22.36 18.56
C GLU A 13 12.53 22.49 17.89
N TYR A 14 11.99 21.40 17.31
CA TYR A 14 10.62 21.37 16.79
C TYR A 14 9.57 21.65 17.89
N LEU A 15 9.80 21.15 19.10
CA LEU A 15 8.95 21.40 20.26
C LEU A 15 9.12 22.81 20.87
N GLY A 16 10.05 23.61 20.35
CA GLY A 16 10.31 24.98 20.78
C GLY A 16 11.38 25.11 21.87
N PHE A 17 12.14 24.06 22.18
CA PHE A 17 13.27 24.15 23.10
C PHE A 17 14.52 24.68 22.38
N ASN A 18 15.29 25.53 23.06
CA ASN A 18 16.56 26.01 22.53
C ASN A 18 17.72 25.16 23.08
N VAL A 19 18.34 24.37 22.21
CA VAL A 19 19.44 23.47 22.54
C VAL A 19 20.78 24.11 22.17
N ASP A 20 21.67 24.26 23.14
CA ASP A 20 22.97 24.89 22.91
C ASP A 20 23.96 23.97 22.15
N LYS A 21 25.15 24.51 21.84
CA LYS A 21 26.23 23.75 21.15
C LYS A 21 26.78 22.57 21.96
N HIS A 22 26.50 22.51 23.26
CA HIS A 22 26.88 21.43 24.16
C HIS A 22 25.71 20.47 24.45
N TYR A 23 24.64 20.55 23.65
CA TYR A 23 23.43 19.74 23.77
C TYR A 23 22.73 19.90 25.14
N LYS A 24 22.84 21.08 25.74
CA LYS A 24 22.14 21.45 26.97
C LYS A 24 20.98 22.38 26.65
N PHE A 25 19.91 22.26 27.42
CA PHE A 25 18.72 23.10 27.27
C PHE A 25 18.01 23.30 28.60
N LYS A 26 17.16 24.34 28.66
CA LYS A 26 16.27 24.60 29.80
C LYS A 26 15.01 23.80 29.61
N MET A 27 14.69 22.95 30.58
CA MET A 27 13.46 22.15 30.53
C MET A 27 12.27 22.96 31.06
N ARG A 28 12.52 23.94 31.93
CA ARG A 28 11.51 24.83 32.52
C ARG A 28 11.79 26.29 32.17
N ASN A 29 10.73 27.07 32.00
CA ASN A 29 10.80 28.45 31.50
C ASN A 29 11.42 29.44 32.50
N ASP A 30 11.35 29.14 33.80
CA ASP A 30 11.85 29.96 34.90
C ASP A 30 13.34 29.70 35.23
N GLU A 31 13.98 28.77 34.52
CA GLU A 31 15.37 28.41 34.77
C GLU A 31 16.35 29.49 34.29
N LYS A 32 17.30 29.86 35.15
CA LYS A 32 18.41 30.74 34.77
C LYS A 32 19.46 29.99 33.95
N THR A 33 19.76 28.75 34.30
CA THR A 33 20.77 27.89 33.68
C THR A 33 20.12 26.62 33.12
N ALA A 34 20.64 26.09 32.01
CA ALA A 34 20.18 24.83 31.44
C ALA A 34 20.28 23.69 32.47
N SER A 35 19.18 22.97 32.67
CA SER A 35 19.08 21.87 33.64
C SER A 35 19.14 20.49 32.98
N ALA A 36 18.91 20.42 31.66
CA ALA A 36 18.84 19.18 30.91
C ALA A 36 19.92 19.09 29.84
N SER A 37 20.29 17.85 29.48
CA SER A 37 21.26 17.56 28.43
C SER A 37 20.89 16.29 27.66
N ILE A 38 21.31 16.22 26.40
CA ILE A 38 21.18 15.02 25.55
C ILE A 38 22.44 14.16 25.69
N ASP A 39 22.27 12.88 25.99
CA ASP A 39 23.35 11.90 26.06
C ASP A 39 23.92 11.65 24.66
N PRO A 40 25.22 11.91 24.43
CA PRO A 40 25.82 11.83 23.10
C PRO A 40 25.89 10.41 22.55
N LYS A 41 25.72 9.36 23.38
CA LYS A 41 25.84 7.96 22.95
C LYS A 41 24.53 7.36 22.46
N ASN A 42 23.40 7.79 23.01
CA ASN A 42 22.10 7.13 22.81
C ASN A 42 20.93 8.09 22.60
N GLY A 43 21.18 9.41 22.65
CA GLY A 43 20.15 10.44 22.46
C GLY A 43 19.17 10.60 23.63
N TYR A 44 19.42 9.97 24.78
CA TYR A 44 18.51 10.11 25.93
C TYR A 44 18.60 11.51 26.51
N ILE A 45 17.46 12.04 26.91
CA ILE A 45 17.36 13.30 27.60
C ILE A 45 17.50 13.03 29.09
N LYS A 46 18.40 13.76 29.75
CA LYS A 46 18.58 13.72 31.20
C LYS A 46 18.44 15.12 31.77
N ASP A 47 17.52 15.29 32.71
CA ASP A 47 17.33 16.53 33.47
C ASP A 47 17.86 16.36 34.90
N PHE A 48 18.79 17.23 35.31
CA PHE A 48 19.39 17.19 36.63
C PHE A 48 18.51 17.87 37.70
N GLY A 49 17.52 18.67 37.29
CA GLY A 49 16.59 19.34 38.23
C GLY A 49 15.49 18.41 38.75
N SER A 50 14.82 17.68 37.86
CA SER A 50 13.75 16.74 38.22
C SER A 50 14.23 15.30 38.44
N GLY A 51 15.42 14.95 37.94
CA GLY A 51 15.90 13.57 37.87
C GLY A 51 15.35 12.78 36.68
N PHE A 52 14.56 13.42 35.79
CA PHE A 52 14.04 12.78 34.59
C PHE A 52 15.18 12.21 33.72
N ARG A 53 14.98 10.98 33.23
CA ARG A 53 15.82 10.36 32.21
C ARG A 53 14.97 9.49 31.29
N GLY A 54 15.01 9.75 29.99
CA GLY A 54 14.21 8.99 29.03
C GLY A 54 14.54 9.32 27.58
N ASP A 55 13.94 8.56 26.67
CA ASP A 55 13.95 8.89 25.24
C ASP A 55 12.97 10.03 24.93
N VAL A 56 12.87 10.41 23.65
CA VAL A 56 11.98 11.49 23.21
C VAL A 56 10.49 11.20 23.43
N ILE A 57 10.06 9.93 23.47
CA ILE A 57 8.66 9.56 23.73
C ILE A 57 8.35 9.79 25.21
N ALA A 58 9.22 9.28 26.09
CA ALA A 58 9.12 9.52 27.53
C ALA A 58 9.20 11.01 27.85
N PHE A 59 10.04 11.76 27.12
CA PHE A 59 10.16 13.20 27.29
C PHE A 59 8.91 13.94 26.83
N TYR A 60 8.34 13.59 25.67
CA TYR A 60 7.08 14.17 25.19
C TYR A 60 5.95 13.93 26.18
N LYS A 61 5.85 12.71 26.71
CA LYS A 61 4.89 12.32 27.75
C LYS A 61 5.03 13.20 28.99
N GLU A 62 6.27 13.40 29.46
CA GLU A 62 6.57 14.21 30.64
C GLU A 62 6.13 15.67 30.46
N ILE A 63 6.51 16.31 29.35
CA ILE A 63 6.23 17.74 29.15
C ILE A 63 4.78 18.05 28.74
N LYS A 64 4.06 17.09 28.15
CA LYS A 64 2.67 17.24 27.72
C LYS A 64 1.66 16.61 28.68
N ALA A 65 2.12 15.87 29.69
CA ALA A 65 1.29 15.15 30.65
C ALA A 65 0.19 14.30 29.97
N CYS A 66 0.56 13.52 28.95
CA CYS A 66 -0.38 12.69 28.18
C CYS A 66 -0.19 11.18 28.43
N ASP A 67 -1.07 10.35 27.89
CA ASP A 67 -0.94 8.89 27.93
C ASP A 67 0.12 8.36 26.94
N ASP A 68 0.50 7.09 27.09
CA ASP A 68 1.57 6.45 26.29
C ASP A 68 1.25 6.37 24.80
N LYS A 69 -0.03 6.17 24.44
CA LYS A 69 -0.46 6.08 23.04
C LYS A 69 -0.38 7.46 22.38
N THR A 70 -0.85 8.49 23.07
CA THR A 70 -0.77 9.88 22.60
C THR A 70 0.69 10.33 22.46
N ALA A 71 1.52 10.05 23.47
CA ALA A 71 2.95 10.38 23.43
C ALA A 71 3.65 9.69 22.24
N PHE A 72 3.35 8.42 22.00
CA PHE A 72 3.92 7.66 20.87
C PHE A 72 3.49 8.23 19.51
N LEU A 73 2.19 8.48 19.30
CA LEU A 73 1.66 8.95 18.02
C LEU A 73 2.17 10.34 17.66
N GLU A 74 2.14 11.28 18.62
CA GLU A 74 2.61 12.65 18.38
C GLU A 74 4.13 12.69 18.18
N THR A 75 4.88 11.93 18.97
CA THR A 75 6.33 11.81 18.77
C THR A 75 6.66 11.24 17.39
N LYS A 76 5.94 10.20 16.95
CA LYS A 76 6.13 9.60 15.62
C LYS A 76 5.84 10.59 14.50
N LYS A 77 4.74 11.35 14.60
CA LYS A 77 4.38 12.37 13.62
C LYS A 77 5.46 13.45 13.48
N ILE A 78 6.00 13.94 14.61
CA ILE A 78 7.09 14.93 14.60
C ILE A 78 8.36 14.36 13.95
N LEU A 79 8.69 13.10 14.23
CA LEU A 79 9.85 12.45 13.61
C LEU A 79 9.66 12.23 12.11
N ASP A 80 8.46 11.87 11.67
CA ASP A 80 8.09 11.74 10.25
C ASP A 80 8.20 13.10 9.54
N ASP A 81 7.70 14.19 10.14
CA ASP A 81 7.82 15.56 9.62
C ASP A 81 9.29 16.00 9.47
N LEU A 82 10.13 15.62 10.44
CA LEU A 82 11.57 15.86 10.43
C LEU A 82 12.35 14.90 9.53
N LYS A 83 11.69 13.90 8.94
CA LYS A 83 12.30 12.82 8.14
C LYS A 83 13.37 12.03 8.91
N ILE A 84 13.16 11.87 10.22
CA ILE A 84 14.03 11.08 11.10
C ILE A 84 13.44 9.68 11.20
N TYR A 85 14.02 8.74 10.45
CA TYR A 85 13.56 7.36 10.41
C TYR A 85 14.29 6.55 11.47
N ASN A 86 13.54 6.01 12.43
CA ASN A 86 14.12 5.14 13.45
C ASN A 86 13.51 3.73 13.39
N GLU A 87 14.37 2.73 13.20
CA GLU A 87 14.01 1.31 13.25
C GLU A 87 13.78 0.88 14.70
N ILE A 88 12.54 0.90 15.21
CA ILE A 88 12.27 0.33 16.54
C ILE A 88 11.07 -0.61 16.58
N ASN A 89 11.48 -1.86 16.84
CA ASN A 89 10.75 -3.05 17.24
C ASN A 89 9.47 -2.83 18.06
N ALA A 90 8.41 -3.46 17.58
CA ALA A 90 7.17 -3.73 18.29
C ALA A 90 7.42 -4.77 19.39
N ASN A 91 7.44 -4.34 20.65
CA ASN A 91 7.21 -5.20 21.81
C ASN A 91 6.56 -4.35 22.91
N HIS A 92 5.25 -4.14 22.81
CA HIS A 92 4.34 -3.95 23.93
C HIS A 92 2.91 -3.94 23.40
N ASN A 93 2.18 -5.03 23.63
CA ASN A 93 0.90 -5.00 24.35
C ASN A 93 0.35 -6.43 24.50
N GLN A 94 0.31 -6.86 25.76
CA GLN A 94 -0.48 -7.98 26.23
C GLN A 94 -1.95 -7.59 26.41
N GLU A 95 -2.79 -8.57 26.14
CA GLU A 95 -4.05 -8.94 26.82
C GLU A 95 -5.21 -7.93 26.92
N THR A 96 -6.29 -8.26 26.19
CA THR A 96 -7.70 -8.46 26.64
C THR A 96 -8.58 -8.49 25.36
N THR A 97 -9.60 -9.31 25.10
CA THR A 97 -10.18 -10.55 25.64
C THR A 97 -11.14 -11.09 24.56
N ILE A 98 -10.89 -12.31 24.06
CA ILE A 98 -11.82 -13.42 23.74
C ILE A 98 -13.10 -13.18 22.90
N ASN A 99 -13.22 -14.04 21.85
CA ASN A 99 -14.39 -14.50 21.07
C ASN A 99 -14.76 -13.80 19.74
N ASN A 100 -14.06 -14.21 18.68
CA ASN A 100 -14.66 -14.66 17.41
C ASN A 100 -13.56 -15.19 16.45
N ILE A 101 -13.08 -16.41 16.68
CA ILE A 101 -12.14 -17.07 15.75
C ILE A 101 -12.96 -17.81 14.68
N LYS A 102 -13.00 -17.27 13.46
CA LYS A 102 -13.33 -18.05 12.24
C LYS A 102 -12.14 -18.95 11.91
N ILE A 103 -12.43 -20.22 11.62
CA ILE A 103 -11.44 -21.28 11.39
C ILE A 103 -10.61 -20.97 10.13
N GLN A 104 -9.34 -20.58 10.32
CA GLN A 104 -8.32 -20.55 9.25
C GLN A 104 -7.96 -22.00 8.87
N THR A 105 -7.70 -22.27 7.57
CA THR A 105 -7.26 -23.61 7.13
C THR A 105 -5.88 -23.93 7.72
N LEU A 106 -5.53 -25.22 7.83
CA LEU A 106 -4.25 -25.61 8.41
C LEU A 106 -3.05 -25.05 7.62
N GLU A 107 -3.11 -25.09 6.28
CA GLU A 107 -2.14 -24.45 5.37
C GLU A 107 -1.95 -22.95 5.68
N GLN A 108 -3.04 -22.19 5.85
CA GLN A 108 -2.97 -20.75 6.15
C GLN A 108 -2.33 -20.46 7.51
N ASN A 109 -2.62 -21.29 8.51
CA ASN A 109 -1.99 -21.16 9.83
C ASN A 109 -0.49 -21.44 9.75
N ILE A 110 -0.08 -22.48 9.02
CA ILE A 110 1.34 -22.84 8.82
C ILE A 110 2.08 -21.70 8.11
N ILE A 111 1.51 -21.15 7.02
CA ILE A 111 2.11 -20.00 6.31
C ILE A 111 2.27 -18.81 7.25
N ARG A 112 1.25 -18.47 8.05
CA ARG A 112 1.32 -17.37 9.02
C ARG A 112 2.44 -17.57 10.04
N ILE A 113 2.64 -18.80 10.52
CA ILE A 113 3.65 -19.13 11.53
C ILE A 113 5.07 -19.02 10.93
N ILE A 114 5.28 -19.50 9.70
CA ILE A 114 6.59 -19.54 9.04
C ILE A 114 6.97 -18.19 8.40
N SER A 115 6.01 -17.30 8.12
CA SER A 115 6.22 -16.05 7.35
C SER A 115 7.37 -15.15 7.81
N ASN A 116 7.84 -15.26 9.06
CA ASN A 116 8.94 -14.45 9.60
C ASN A 116 10.02 -15.26 10.35
N LYS A 117 9.98 -16.60 10.31
CA LYS A 117 10.89 -17.48 11.06
C LYS A 117 11.09 -18.80 10.35
N ASN A 118 12.33 -19.28 10.34
CA ASN A 118 12.62 -20.67 9.96
C ASN A 118 12.31 -21.54 11.18
N LEU A 119 11.31 -22.42 11.05
CA LEU A 119 10.84 -23.24 12.15
C LEU A 119 10.78 -24.71 11.75
N THR A 120 11.05 -25.62 12.70
CA THR A 120 10.86 -27.06 12.50
C THR A 120 9.38 -27.42 12.56
N THR A 121 9.02 -28.62 12.11
CA THR A 121 7.65 -29.16 12.23
C THR A 121 7.18 -29.15 13.70
N ASP A 122 8.06 -29.50 14.63
CA ASP A 122 7.76 -29.52 16.06
C ASP A 122 7.44 -28.12 16.59
N GLU A 123 8.23 -27.11 16.22
CA GLU A 123 7.98 -25.72 16.64
C GLU A 123 6.67 -25.18 16.06
N ILE A 124 6.35 -25.52 14.81
CA ILE A 124 5.08 -25.16 14.18
C ILE A 124 3.92 -25.84 14.90
N PHE A 125 4.06 -27.13 15.20
CA PHE A 125 3.07 -27.92 15.91
C PHE A 125 2.81 -27.40 17.32
N GLU A 126 3.85 -27.01 18.06
CA GLU A 126 3.72 -26.43 19.40
C GLU A 126 2.90 -25.13 19.37
N VAL A 127 3.20 -24.24 18.42
CA VAL A 127 2.45 -23.00 18.23
C VAL A 127 0.98 -23.28 17.92
N LEU A 128 0.71 -24.22 16.99
CA LEU A 128 -0.65 -24.60 16.61
C LEU A 128 -1.43 -25.26 17.77
N CYS A 129 -0.78 -26.13 18.55
CA CYS A 129 -1.37 -26.75 19.73
C CYS A 129 -1.75 -25.72 20.78
N LYS A 130 -0.87 -24.73 21.03
CA LYS A 130 -1.12 -23.64 21.97
C LYS A 130 -2.32 -22.80 21.54
N GLU A 131 -2.39 -22.43 20.26
CA GLU A 131 -3.50 -21.64 19.72
C GLU A 131 -4.83 -22.42 19.73
N ARG A 132 -4.80 -23.73 19.48
CA ARG A 132 -6.00 -24.61 19.48
C ARG A 132 -6.34 -25.18 20.84
N LYS A 133 -5.58 -24.85 21.90
CA LYS A 133 -5.73 -25.40 23.26
C LYS A 133 -5.73 -26.94 23.28
N ILE A 134 -4.89 -27.56 22.46
CA ILE A 134 -4.72 -29.02 22.42
C ILE A 134 -3.73 -29.42 23.52
N LYS A 135 -4.10 -30.42 24.32
CA LYS A 135 -3.26 -30.93 25.42
C LYS A 135 -2.16 -31.84 24.86
N ALA A 136 -0.91 -31.57 25.23
CA ALA A 136 0.23 -32.41 24.88
C ALA A 136 0.02 -33.88 25.35
N TYR A 137 0.54 -34.84 24.56
CA TYR A 137 0.45 -36.29 24.82
C TYR A 137 -0.98 -36.86 24.87
N SER A 138 -1.91 -36.29 24.09
CA SER A 138 -3.23 -36.87 23.89
C SER A 138 -3.32 -37.50 22.50
N SER A 139 -4.17 -38.52 22.32
CA SER A 139 -4.41 -39.09 20.98
C SER A 139 -4.81 -38.04 19.95
N ARG A 140 -5.54 -37.01 20.40
CA ARG A 140 -5.91 -35.85 19.59
C ARG A 140 -4.71 -34.97 19.18
N ALA A 141 -3.65 -34.94 19.97
CA ALA A 141 -2.41 -34.27 19.63
C ALA A 141 -1.64 -35.08 18.57
N ASP A 142 -1.62 -36.41 18.68
CA ASP A 142 -0.97 -37.30 17.73
C ASP A 142 -1.66 -37.22 16.35
N ASP A 143 -3.00 -37.38 16.30
CA ASP A 143 -3.78 -37.21 15.06
C ASP A 143 -3.60 -35.82 14.42
N PHE A 144 -3.40 -34.80 15.26
CA PHE A 144 -3.18 -33.44 14.79
C PHE A 144 -1.77 -33.23 14.27
N TYR A 145 -0.77 -33.88 14.87
CA TYR A 145 0.62 -33.85 14.41
C TYR A 145 0.73 -34.48 13.02
N ASP A 146 0.08 -35.63 12.80
CA ASP A 146 0.04 -36.29 11.49
C ASP A 146 -0.57 -35.37 10.42
N ASN A 147 -1.67 -34.70 10.73
CA ASN A 147 -2.31 -33.75 9.81
C ASN A 147 -1.41 -32.54 9.49
N VAL A 148 -0.64 -32.05 10.46
CA VAL A 148 0.37 -31.00 10.23
C VAL A 148 1.47 -31.52 9.30
N CYS A 149 1.98 -32.73 9.53
CA CYS A 149 3.00 -33.35 8.71
C CYS A 149 2.55 -33.57 7.26
N ASP A 150 1.34 -34.10 7.06
CA ASP A 150 0.74 -34.32 5.73
C ASP A 150 0.56 -32.99 4.98
N THR A 151 0.05 -31.97 5.68
CA THR A 151 -0.13 -30.64 5.11
C THR A 151 1.21 -30.02 4.70
N MET A 152 2.23 -30.10 5.55
CA MET A 152 3.57 -29.58 5.25
C MET A 152 4.24 -30.34 4.11
N SER A 153 4.07 -31.66 4.04
CA SER A 153 4.57 -32.49 2.94
C SER A 153 3.92 -32.11 1.62
N ASN A 154 2.61 -31.93 1.60
CA ASN A 154 1.88 -31.45 0.43
C ASN A 154 2.34 -30.04 0.00
N MET A 155 2.60 -29.15 0.95
CA MET A 155 3.13 -27.81 0.68
C MET A 155 4.57 -27.83 0.15
N LEU A 156 5.41 -28.79 0.57
CA LEU A 156 6.74 -29.02 0.00
C LEU A 156 6.64 -29.51 -1.45
N GLU A 157 5.76 -30.49 -1.73
CA GLU A 157 5.52 -31.02 -3.08
C GLU A 157 5.01 -29.94 -4.03
N LYS A 158 4.11 -29.08 -3.56
CA LYS A 158 3.61 -27.90 -4.30
C LYS A 158 4.66 -26.79 -4.47
N GLY A 159 5.85 -26.93 -3.87
CA GLY A 159 6.92 -25.94 -3.93
C GLY A 159 6.63 -24.65 -3.15
N ILE A 160 5.68 -24.67 -2.21
CA ILE A 160 5.33 -23.54 -1.34
C ILE A 160 6.35 -23.40 -0.21
N LEU A 161 6.86 -24.52 0.30
CA LEU A 161 7.90 -24.56 1.34
C LEU A 161 9.24 -25.04 0.78
N SER A 162 10.31 -24.67 1.47
CA SER A 162 11.64 -25.30 1.40
C SER A 162 12.03 -25.81 2.77
N ARG A 163 12.64 -27.00 2.80
CA ARG A 163 13.23 -27.60 4.00
C ARG A 163 14.74 -27.39 3.98
N ASN A 164 15.30 -26.92 5.08
CA ASN A 164 16.74 -26.89 5.29
C ASN A 164 17.18 -28.23 5.89
N GLU A 165 17.92 -29.03 5.12
CA GLU A 165 18.33 -30.40 5.50
C GLU A 165 19.22 -30.46 6.76
N GLN A 166 19.90 -29.36 7.13
CA GLN A 166 20.80 -29.33 8.30
C GLN A 166 20.08 -29.02 9.60
N SER A 167 19.04 -28.18 9.55
CA SER A 167 18.31 -27.70 10.75
C SER A 167 16.91 -28.27 10.87
N ASP A 168 16.47 -29.03 9.86
CA ASP A 168 15.08 -29.48 9.70
C ASP A 168 14.04 -28.34 9.75
N SER A 169 14.48 -27.11 9.46
CA SER A 169 13.62 -25.93 9.50
C SER A 169 13.01 -25.66 8.13
N PHE A 170 11.79 -25.17 8.15
CA PHE A 170 11.00 -24.85 6.98
C PHE A 170 10.99 -23.34 6.79
N SER A 171 11.11 -22.94 5.53
CA SER A 171 10.92 -21.57 5.08
C SER A 171 9.95 -21.54 3.90
N ILE A 172 9.29 -20.40 3.70
CA ILE A 172 8.47 -20.22 2.50
C ILE A 172 9.43 -20.07 1.31
N LYS A 173 9.23 -20.88 0.27
CA LYS A 173 9.85 -20.63 -1.03
C LYS A 173 9.19 -19.38 -1.62
N PHE A 174 9.78 -18.23 -1.35
CA PHE A 174 9.64 -17.12 -2.27
C PHE A 174 10.35 -17.57 -3.54
N GLU A 175 9.62 -17.74 -4.65
CA GLU A 175 10.29 -17.67 -5.95
C GLU A 175 11.18 -16.42 -5.87
N LYS A 176 12.50 -16.60 -6.03
CA LYS A 176 13.39 -15.45 -6.17
C LYS A 176 12.86 -14.71 -7.36
N GLU A 177 12.11 -13.64 -7.13
CA GLU A 177 11.58 -12.84 -8.22
C GLU A 177 12.79 -12.45 -9.06
N PRO A 178 12.71 -12.65 -10.39
CA PRO A 178 13.81 -12.29 -11.26
C PRO A 178 14.21 -10.86 -10.93
N LYS A 179 15.51 -10.62 -10.74
CA LYS A 179 16.02 -9.30 -10.37
C LYS A 179 15.58 -8.32 -11.46
N ILE A 180 14.53 -7.54 -11.21
CA ILE A 180 13.94 -6.70 -12.24
C ILE A 180 14.90 -5.54 -12.45
N GLU A 181 15.45 -5.45 -13.66
CA GLU A 181 16.25 -4.30 -14.05
C GLU A 181 15.31 -3.10 -14.25
N TYR A 182 15.53 -2.01 -13.51
CA TYR A 182 14.77 -0.79 -13.70
C TYR A 182 15.18 -0.07 -14.99
N LEU A 183 14.21 0.56 -15.64
CA LEU A 183 14.50 1.56 -16.66
C LEU A 183 15.10 2.79 -15.98
N ASP A 184 16.15 3.34 -16.59
CA ASP A 184 16.77 4.59 -16.14
C ASP A 184 15.74 5.72 -16.17
N ASP A 185 15.61 6.49 -15.08
CA ASP A 185 14.69 7.63 -14.98
C ASP A 185 14.93 8.67 -16.10
N ASN A 186 16.15 8.76 -16.65
CA ASN A 186 16.49 9.60 -17.80
C ASN A 186 15.64 9.30 -19.04
N ILE A 187 15.08 8.08 -19.16
CA ILE A 187 14.19 7.72 -20.27
C ILE A 187 12.94 8.61 -20.29
N ILE A 188 12.49 9.10 -19.14
CA ILE A 188 11.31 9.95 -19.02
C ILE A 188 11.60 11.35 -19.56
N GLN A 189 12.83 11.85 -19.40
CA GLN A 189 13.22 13.17 -19.90
C GLN A 189 13.03 13.28 -21.42
N LYS A 190 13.29 12.20 -22.16
CA LYS A 190 13.01 12.12 -23.61
C LYS A 190 11.53 12.41 -23.89
N TYR A 191 10.63 11.68 -23.24
CA TYR A 191 9.18 11.81 -23.51
C TYR A 191 8.58 13.10 -22.96
N GLU A 192 9.21 13.71 -21.95
CA GLU A 192 8.87 15.06 -21.51
C GLU A 192 9.24 16.12 -22.54
N ASN A 193 10.40 15.98 -23.19
CA ASN A 193 10.83 16.89 -24.25
C ASN A 193 9.95 16.75 -25.48
N GLU A 194 9.70 15.52 -25.93
CA GLU A 194 8.80 15.26 -27.06
C GLU A 194 7.37 15.75 -26.78
N ARG A 195 6.90 15.67 -25.52
CA ARG A 195 5.64 16.30 -25.11
C ARG A 195 5.65 17.82 -25.32
N ARG A 196 6.73 18.52 -24.96
CA ARG A 196 6.83 19.98 -25.11
C ARG A 196 6.85 20.36 -26.60
N GLU A 197 7.59 19.62 -27.41
CA GLU A 197 7.71 19.85 -28.85
C GLU A 197 6.41 19.51 -29.62
N ASN A 198 5.61 18.58 -29.12
CA ASN A 198 4.40 18.08 -29.79
C ASN A 198 3.14 18.32 -28.92
N PHE A 199 3.09 19.46 -28.24
CA PHE A 199 2.13 19.71 -27.16
C PHE A 199 0.67 19.63 -27.62
N THR A 200 0.32 20.13 -28.81
CA THR A 200 -1.04 20.04 -29.34
C THR A 200 -1.51 18.59 -29.46
N ARG A 201 -0.69 17.73 -30.07
CA ARG A 201 -1.01 16.30 -30.23
C ARG A 201 -1.09 15.58 -28.89
N TYR A 202 -0.16 15.89 -27.98
CA TYR A 202 -0.21 15.41 -26.62
C TYR A 202 -1.51 15.79 -25.90
N GLN A 203 -1.94 17.06 -25.99
CA GLN A 203 -3.17 17.55 -25.37
C GLN A 203 -4.41 16.85 -25.92
N GLU A 204 -4.48 16.60 -27.22
CA GLU A 204 -5.57 15.83 -27.84
C GLU A 204 -5.69 14.42 -27.23
N LEU A 205 -4.56 13.71 -27.12
CA LEU A 205 -4.54 12.37 -26.54
C LEU A 205 -4.84 12.39 -25.04
N LEU A 206 -4.30 13.37 -24.31
CA LEU A 206 -4.55 13.52 -22.86
C LEU A 206 -6.01 13.83 -22.58
N ALA A 207 -6.67 14.63 -23.44
CA ALA A 207 -8.09 14.89 -23.35
C ALA A 207 -8.92 13.62 -23.57
N LYS A 208 -8.49 12.72 -24.46
CA LYS A 208 -9.14 11.40 -24.66
C LYS A 208 -8.89 10.42 -23.52
N LEU A 209 -7.72 10.50 -22.87
CA LEU A 209 -7.41 9.69 -21.69
C LEU A 209 -8.26 10.09 -20.47
N LEU A 210 -8.44 11.40 -20.28
CA LEU A 210 -9.15 12.02 -19.17
C LEU A 210 -10.31 12.90 -19.68
N PRO A 211 -11.36 12.29 -20.26
CA PRO A 211 -12.40 13.01 -21.01
C PRO A 211 -13.22 13.97 -20.14
N THR A 212 -13.40 13.64 -18.86
CA THR A 212 -14.23 14.44 -17.94
C THR A 212 -13.47 15.41 -17.05
N CYS A 213 -12.15 15.47 -17.17
CA CYS A 213 -11.32 16.40 -16.42
C CYS A 213 -11.25 17.76 -17.13
N ASP A 214 -11.09 18.84 -16.36
CA ASP A 214 -10.65 20.11 -16.93
C ASP A 214 -9.13 20.09 -17.22
N ASN A 215 -8.62 21.16 -17.84
CA ASN A 215 -7.20 21.26 -18.18
C ASN A 215 -6.29 21.34 -16.96
N ALA A 216 -6.75 21.88 -15.83
CA ALA A 216 -5.96 22.00 -14.61
C ALA A 216 -5.73 20.61 -13.99
N LYS A 217 -6.80 19.82 -13.84
CA LYS A 217 -6.73 18.46 -13.31
C LYS A 217 -5.97 17.52 -14.25
N ARG A 218 -6.12 17.66 -15.58
CA ARG A 218 -5.31 16.92 -16.56
C ARG A 218 -3.81 17.23 -16.39
N LYS A 219 -3.46 18.50 -16.23
CA LYS A 219 -2.08 18.94 -16.01
C LYS A 219 -1.51 18.36 -14.72
N GLU A 220 -2.25 18.47 -13.62
CA GLU A 220 -1.88 17.93 -12.31
C GLU A 220 -1.59 16.41 -12.39
N LEU A 221 -2.51 15.62 -12.92
CA LEU A 221 -2.32 14.18 -13.08
C LEU A 221 -1.14 13.84 -13.99
N ALA A 222 -1.03 14.53 -15.12
CA ALA A 222 0.08 14.33 -16.03
C ALA A 222 1.44 14.64 -15.39
N GLN A 223 1.52 15.62 -14.49
CA GLN A 223 2.73 15.91 -13.72
C GLN A 223 2.99 14.85 -12.66
N ASN A 224 1.98 14.48 -11.86
CA ASN A 224 2.11 13.50 -10.79
C ASN A 224 2.56 12.12 -11.30
N PHE A 225 2.06 11.71 -12.47
CA PHE A 225 2.39 10.42 -13.09
C PHE A 225 3.38 10.52 -14.24
N GLN A 226 4.02 11.67 -14.44
CA GLN A 226 5.01 11.92 -15.49
C GLN A 226 4.55 11.46 -16.89
N ILE A 227 3.30 11.78 -17.25
CA ILE A 227 2.72 11.41 -18.54
C ILE A 227 3.35 12.28 -19.64
N GLY A 228 4.28 11.67 -20.38
CA GLY A 228 4.95 12.23 -21.54
C GLY A 228 4.29 11.83 -22.86
N TYR A 229 5.02 12.03 -23.96
CA TYR A 229 4.58 11.71 -25.31
C TYR A 229 5.73 11.10 -26.12
N SER A 230 5.42 10.09 -26.93
CA SER A 230 6.33 9.51 -27.93
C SER A 230 5.89 9.93 -29.32
N LYS A 231 6.69 10.75 -30.00
CA LYS A 231 6.47 11.21 -31.37
C LYS A 231 6.57 10.05 -32.36
N SER A 232 7.55 9.17 -32.20
CA SER A 232 7.77 8.04 -33.11
C SER A 232 6.65 7.00 -33.03
N GLU A 233 6.02 6.85 -31.87
CA GLU A 233 4.94 5.87 -31.67
C GLU A 233 3.54 6.51 -31.72
N ASP A 234 3.45 7.84 -31.77
CA ASP A 234 2.22 8.63 -31.58
C ASP A 234 1.43 8.15 -30.35
N ARG A 235 2.05 8.11 -29.18
CA ARG A 235 1.43 7.60 -27.94
C ARG A 235 1.76 8.48 -26.74
N LEU A 236 0.80 8.62 -25.83
CA LEU A 236 1.11 9.02 -24.46
C LEU A 236 1.97 7.94 -23.80
N ILE A 237 2.93 8.34 -22.99
CA ILE A 237 3.84 7.45 -22.29
C ILE A 237 3.76 7.73 -20.79
N MET A 238 3.53 6.70 -19.99
CA MET A 238 3.47 6.80 -18.53
C MET A 238 4.36 5.72 -17.90
N PRO A 239 5.32 6.07 -17.02
CA PRO A 239 6.09 5.08 -16.29
C PRO A 239 5.20 4.30 -15.31
N LEU A 240 5.32 2.97 -15.32
CA LEU A 240 4.77 2.12 -14.27
C LEU A 240 5.88 1.73 -13.30
N ARG A 241 5.70 2.12 -12.03
CA ARG A 241 6.68 1.92 -10.95
C ARG A 241 6.22 0.81 -10.00
N ASP A 242 7.16 0.03 -9.47
CA ASP A 242 6.90 -0.96 -8.41
C ASP A 242 6.80 -0.32 -7.02
N GLU A 243 6.72 -1.13 -5.95
CA GLU A 243 6.64 -0.61 -4.58
C GLU A 243 7.91 0.10 -4.09
N ASN A 244 9.03 -0.05 -4.79
CA ASN A 244 10.30 0.60 -4.47
C ASN A 244 10.50 1.91 -5.25
N GLY A 245 9.62 2.20 -6.20
CA GLY A 245 9.66 3.42 -7.01
C GLY A 245 10.42 3.26 -8.33
N GLY A 246 10.99 2.08 -8.59
CA GLY A 246 11.73 1.79 -9.82
C GLY A 246 10.81 1.65 -11.02
N ILE A 247 11.19 2.20 -12.18
CA ILE A 247 10.41 2.08 -13.41
C ILE A 247 10.56 0.66 -13.98
N ILE A 248 9.47 -0.10 -14.03
CA ILE A 248 9.45 -1.48 -14.52
C ILE A 248 9.21 -1.52 -16.04
N THR A 249 8.22 -0.75 -16.49
CA THR A 249 7.78 -0.70 -17.88
C THR A 249 7.11 0.64 -18.16
N LEU A 250 6.89 0.94 -19.43
CA LEU A 250 6.16 2.13 -19.86
C LEU A 250 4.80 1.71 -20.38
N TRP A 251 3.73 2.26 -19.81
CA TRP A 251 2.39 2.18 -20.37
C TRP A 251 2.27 3.18 -21.51
N LYS A 252 1.83 2.71 -22.69
CA LYS A 252 1.75 3.53 -23.90
C LYS A 252 0.33 3.56 -24.41
N TYR A 253 -0.22 4.73 -24.71
CA TYR A 253 -1.64 4.86 -25.03
C TYR A 253 -1.91 5.80 -26.21
N ASN A 254 -2.70 5.31 -27.15
CA ASN A 254 -3.37 6.12 -28.16
C ASN A 254 -4.67 5.41 -28.58
N PRO A 255 -5.85 5.97 -28.24
CA PRO A 255 -7.12 5.33 -28.50
C PRO A 255 -7.52 5.34 -29.98
N ASN A 256 -6.78 6.06 -30.83
CA ASN A 256 -7.03 6.15 -32.27
C ASN A 256 -6.31 5.04 -33.07
N LEU A 257 -5.47 4.23 -32.43
CA LEU A 257 -4.78 3.11 -33.06
C LEU A 257 -5.54 1.80 -32.83
N ASN A 258 -5.38 0.84 -33.74
CA ASN A 258 -6.01 -0.49 -33.62
C ASN A 258 -5.69 -1.16 -32.28
N ILE A 259 -4.43 -1.06 -31.84
CA ILE A 259 -4.00 -1.47 -30.50
C ILE A 259 -3.92 -0.21 -29.64
N LYS A 260 -4.94 0.00 -28.80
CA LYS A 260 -5.10 1.24 -28.03
C LYS A 260 -3.98 1.46 -27.01
N TYR A 261 -3.50 0.39 -26.38
CA TYR A 261 -2.41 0.45 -25.41
C TYR A 261 -1.39 -0.66 -25.61
N THR A 262 -0.13 -0.35 -25.30
CA THR A 262 1.00 -1.29 -25.35
C THR A 262 1.96 -1.02 -24.19
N PHE A 263 2.94 -1.90 -24.04
CA PHE A 263 3.97 -1.81 -23.00
C PHE A 263 5.37 -1.78 -23.61
N SER A 264 6.37 -1.41 -22.81
CA SER A 264 7.77 -1.64 -23.21
C SER A 264 7.98 -3.12 -23.51
N LYS A 265 8.60 -3.40 -24.66
CA LYS A 265 8.87 -4.74 -25.13
C LYS A 265 9.77 -5.49 -24.15
N ASP A 266 9.52 -6.79 -23.96
CA ASP A 266 10.34 -7.70 -23.16
C ASP A 266 10.51 -7.25 -21.69
N ARG A 267 9.52 -6.48 -21.18
CA ARG A 267 9.48 -6.01 -19.78
C ARG A 267 8.28 -6.62 -19.06
N PRO A 268 8.42 -6.95 -17.76
CA PRO A 268 7.29 -7.43 -16.98
C PRO A 268 6.24 -6.33 -16.80
N ARG A 269 5.02 -6.75 -16.46
CA ARG A 269 3.94 -5.85 -16.07
C ARG A 269 4.07 -5.56 -14.57
N THR A 270 3.55 -4.42 -14.13
CA THR A 270 3.43 -4.10 -12.71
C THR A 270 2.10 -3.38 -12.45
N ALA A 271 1.62 -3.46 -11.21
CA ALA A 271 0.41 -2.77 -10.81
C ALA A 271 0.61 -1.24 -10.86
N PHE A 272 -0.35 -0.54 -11.45
CA PHE A 272 -0.32 0.91 -11.51
C PHE A 272 -0.71 1.53 -10.17
N ASN A 273 0.03 2.57 -9.78
CA ASN A 273 -0.16 3.36 -8.56
C ASN A 273 0.04 2.57 -7.25
N ILE A 274 0.70 1.41 -7.31
CA ILE A 274 0.90 0.50 -6.17
C ILE A 274 1.71 1.12 -5.02
N LEU A 275 2.60 2.08 -5.32
CA LEU A 275 3.38 2.83 -4.33
C LEU A 275 2.51 3.48 -3.24
N ASN A 276 1.32 3.95 -3.63
CA ASN A 276 0.42 4.63 -2.72
C ASN A 276 -0.42 3.66 -1.88
N LEU A 277 -0.31 2.34 -2.10
CA LEU A 277 -1.15 1.35 -1.41
C LEU A 277 -1.01 1.42 0.11
N LYS A 278 0.22 1.54 0.63
CA LYS A 278 0.49 1.68 2.07
C LYS A 278 -0.06 2.99 2.65
N GLU A 279 -0.08 4.06 1.87
CA GLU A 279 -0.69 5.33 2.30
C GLU A 279 -2.21 5.21 2.33
N TYR A 280 -2.78 4.52 1.34
CA TYR A 280 -4.21 4.30 1.24
C TYR A 280 -4.79 3.49 2.40
N THR A 281 -4.00 2.70 3.12
CA THR A 281 -4.46 1.92 4.27
C THR A 281 -4.47 2.70 5.59
N LYS A 282 -3.99 3.96 5.61
CA LYS A 282 -3.94 4.78 6.84
C LYS A 282 -5.27 5.40 7.27
N ASP A 283 -6.30 5.34 6.44
CA ASP A 283 -7.66 5.79 6.79
C ASP A 283 -8.71 4.84 6.22
N ASP A 284 -9.93 4.87 6.79
CA ASP A 284 -11.00 3.90 6.54
C ASP A 284 -11.75 4.07 5.21
N ARG A 285 -11.35 5.03 4.35
CA ARG A 285 -11.99 5.21 3.04
C ARG A 285 -11.70 4.04 2.11
N PRO A 286 -12.65 3.69 1.21
CA PRO A 286 -12.47 2.60 0.28
C PRO A 286 -11.27 2.77 -0.63
N ILE A 287 -10.55 1.67 -0.85
CA ILE A 287 -9.50 1.53 -1.85
C ILE A 287 -10.12 0.86 -3.08
N PHE A 288 -10.11 1.58 -4.21
CA PHE A 288 -10.64 1.10 -5.46
C PHE A 288 -9.58 0.32 -6.24
N ILE A 289 -10.00 -0.78 -6.85
CA ILE A 289 -9.16 -1.57 -7.75
C ILE A 289 -9.83 -1.57 -9.12
N ALA A 290 -9.24 -0.84 -10.05
CA ALA A 290 -9.66 -0.79 -11.44
C ALA A 290 -8.99 -1.90 -12.26
N GLU A 291 -9.65 -2.33 -13.33
CA GLU A 291 -9.09 -3.35 -14.22
C GLU A 291 -7.83 -2.85 -14.94
N GLY A 292 -7.91 -1.66 -15.55
CA GLY A 292 -6.83 -1.04 -16.32
C GLY A 292 -6.36 0.32 -15.80
N GLU A 293 -5.22 0.77 -16.34
CA GLU A 293 -4.56 2.01 -15.90
C GLU A 293 -5.38 3.27 -16.24
N LYS A 294 -6.13 3.26 -17.35
CA LYS A 294 -7.01 4.36 -17.77
C LYS A 294 -8.12 4.64 -16.76
N ASP A 295 -8.82 3.60 -16.30
CA ASP A 295 -9.91 3.75 -15.33
C ASP A 295 -9.37 4.14 -13.95
N CYS A 296 -8.22 3.59 -13.56
CA CYS A 296 -7.52 4.02 -12.35
C CYS A 296 -7.18 5.51 -12.38
N LEU A 297 -6.61 6.02 -13.48
CA LEU A 297 -6.34 7.46 -13.66
C LEU A 297 -7.63 8.30 -13.54
N ASN A 298 -8.73 7.85 -14.13
CA ASN A 298 -10.02 8.53 -14.04
C ASN A 298 -10.60 8.50 -12.60
N MET A 299 -10.40 7.42 -11.84
CA MET A 299 -10.74 7.38 -10.41
C MET A 299 -9.90 8.36 -9.58
N LEU A 300 -8.58 8.36 -9.78
CA LEU A 300 -7.65 9.28 -9.11
C LEU A 300 -8.00 10.74 -9.41
N SER A 301 -8.46 11.05 -10.63
CA SER A 301 -8.92 12.39 -11.00
C SER A 301 -10.07 12.92 -10.14
N ARG A 302 -10.86 12.02 -9.55
CA ARG A 302 -12.00 12.31 -8.66
C ARG A 302 -11.64 12.20 -7.18
N GLY A 303 -10.35 12.00 -6.86
CA GLY A 303 -9.86 11.90 -5.48
C GLY A 303 -10.10 10.55 -4.81
N TYR A 304 -10.49 9.52 -5.57
CA TYR A 304 -10.56 8.16 -5.04
C TYR A 304 -9.15 7.60 -4.83
N LYS A 305 -8.98 6.82 -3.75
CA LYS A 305 -7.80 5.98 -3.55
C LYS A 305 -7.91 4.82 -4.53
N ALA A 306 -7.10 4.78 -5.58
CA ALA A 306 -7.25 3.77 -6.62
C ALA A 306 -5.91 3.18 -7.07
N ILE A 307 -5.92 1.88 -7.36
CA ILE A 307 -4.82 1.16 -8.02
C ILE A 307 -5.39 0.32 -9.17
N SER A 308 -4.52 -0.17 -10.05
CA SER A 308 -4.89 -1.16 -11.07
C SER A 308 -3.87 -2.28 -11.13
N LEU A 309 -4.34 -3.52 -11.24
CA LEU A 309 -3.46 -4.69 -11.45
C LEU A 309 -3.10 -4.89 -12.93
N GLY A 310 -3.65 -4.07 -13.84
CA GLY A 310 -3.31 -4.03 -15.26
C GLY A 310 -3.94 -5.13 -16.13
N SER A 311 -4.84 -5.95 -15.55
CA SER A 311 -5.63 -6.98 -16.23
C SER A 311 -6.69 -7.57 -15.29
N ALA A 312 -7.84 -8.01 -15.82
CA ALA A 312 -8.86 -8.75 -15.07
C ALA A 312 -8.32 -10.05 -14.44
N SER A 313 -7.33 -10.69 -15.07
CA SER A 313 -6.74 -11.95 -14.60
C SER A 313 -5.58 -11.77 -13.61
N ALA A 314 -5.11 -10.55 -13.42
CA ALA A 314 -4.00 -10.27 -12.52
C ALA A 314 -4.41 -10.44 -11.05
N LYS A 315 -3.48 -10.90 -10.23
CA LYS A 315 -3.68 -11.19 -8.81
C LYS A 315 -2.64 -10.44 -7.98
N PHE A 316 -2.99 -10.14 -6.74
CA PHE A 316 -1.99 -9.66 -5.79
C PHE A 316 -0.99 -10.75 -5.44
N LYS A 317 0.25 -10.34 -5.21
CA LYS A 317 1.23 -11.16 -4.48
C LYS A 317 0.79 -11.29 -3.02
N LEU A 318 1.26 -12.32 -2.33
CA LEU A 318 0.92 -12.56 -0.92
C LEU A 318 1.30 -11.37 -0.02
N GLU A 319 2.45 -10.76 -0.25
CA GLU A 319 2.89 -9.58 0.52
C GLU A 319 1.96 -8.38 0.31
N GLN A 320 1.49 -8.19 -0.93
CA GLN A 320 0.58 -7.10 -1.27
C GLN A 320 -0.82 -7.32 -0.67
N THR A 321 -1.31 -8.56 -0.61
CA THR A 321 -2.60 -8.82 0.07
C THR A 321 -2.50 -8.46 1.54
N GLN A 322 -1.40 -8.78 2.23
CA GLN A 322 -1.24 -8.43 3.65
C GLN A 322 -1.24 -6.92 3.91
N ILE A 323 -0.80 -6.09 2.96
CA ILE A 323 -0.89 -4.63 3.07
C ILE A 323 -2.36 -4.19 3.17
N LEU A 324 -3.27 -4.88 2.47
CA LEU A 324 -4.71 -4.61 2.44
C LEU A 324 -5.48 -5.19 3.64
N LYS A 325 -4.77 -5.69 4.66
CA LYS A 325 -5.41 -6.26 5.85
C LYS A 325 -6.37 -5.24 6.49
N ASP A 326 -7.56 -5.71 6.86
CA ASP A 326 -8.61 -4.93 7.52
C ASP A 326 -9.13 -3.70 6.73
N CYS A 327 -8.71 -3.52 5.47
CA CYS A 327 -9.14 -2.41 4.64
C CYS A 327 -10.55 -2.63 4.05
N TYR A 328 -11.18 -1.55 3.61
CA TYR A 328 -12.35 -1.60 2.73
C TYR A 328 -11.91 -1.48 1.27
N VAL A 329 -12.15 -2.53 0.48
CA VAL A 329 -11.79 -2.61 -0.93
C VAL A 329 -13.04 -2.65 -1.82
N VAL A 330 -13.01 -1.89 -2.91
CA VAL A 330 -14.04 -1.88 -3.95
C VAL A 330 -13.42 -2.23 -5.30
N ILE A 331 -13.87 -3.32 -5.90
CA ILE A 331 -13.40 -3.80 -7.21
C ILE A 331 -14.32 -3.22 -8.30
N ALA A 332 -13.73 -2.51 -9.25
CA ALA A 332 -14.40 -1.75 -10.28
C ALA A 332 -13.89 -2.18 -11.66
N TYR A 333 -14.21 -3.42 -12.04
CA TYR A 333 -13.82 -4.02 -13.32
C TYR A 333 -14.88 -3.80 -14.39
N ASP A 334 -14.51 -4.06 -15.64
CA ASP A 334 -15.34 -3.76 -16.81
C ASP A 334 -16.62 -4.60 -16.82
N TYR A 335 -17.68 -4.05 -17.38
CA TYR A 335 -18.96 -4.74 -17.57
C TYR A 335 -18.89 -5.70 -18.76
N ASP A 336 -18.09 -6.75 -18.62
CA ASP A 336 -18.03 -7.88 -19.55
C ASP A 336 -17.76 -9.20 -18.80
N GLU A 337 -17.62 -10.29 -19.55
CA GLU A 337 -17.39 -11.60 -18.95
C GLU A 337 -16.03 -11.71 -18.25
N ALA A 338 -14.98 -11.13 -18.83
CA ALA A 338 -13.64 -11.17 -18.27
C ALA A 338 -13.57 -10.36 -16.97
N GLY A 339 -14.10 -9.14 -16.97
CA GLY A 339 -14.20 -8.28 -15.80
C GLY A 339 -15.00 -8.90 -14.67
N ARG A 340 -16.17 -9.52 -14.97
CA ARG A 340 -16.97 -10.24 -13.95
C ARG A 340 -16.22 -11.42 -13.33
N ASN A 341 -15.58 -12.25 -14.16
CA ASN A 341 -14.82 -13.41 -13.70
C ASN A 341 -13.59 -12.98 -12.89
N GLY A 342 -12.86 -11.97 -13.36
CA GLY A 342 -11.71 -11.38 -12.68
C GLY A 342 -12.08 -10.78 -11.33
N ALA A 343 -13.15 -9.99 -11.27
CA ALA A 343 -13.63 -9.39 -10.03
C ALA A 343 -14.06 -10.43 -9.01
N LYS A 344 -14.72 -11.52 -9.43
CA LYS A 344 -15.08 -12.64 -8.56
C LYS A 344 -13.83 -13.34 -8.00
N ALA A 345 -12.83 -13.59 -8.84
CA ALA A 345 -11.58 -14.22 -8.42
C ALA A 345 -10.80 -13.33 -7.42
N LEU A 346 -10.69 -12.04 -7.70
CA LEU A 346 -10.03 -11.08 -6.82
C LEU A 346 -10.79 -10.91 -5.50
N LYS A 347 -12.13 -10.87 -5.55
CA LYS A 347 -12.96 -10.83 -4.33
C LYS A 347 -12.68 -12.04 -3.44
N GLU A 348 -12.60 -13.24 -4.00
CA GLU A 348 -12.31 -14.45 -3.23
C GLU A 348 -10.88 -14.42 -2.66
N GLN A 349 -9.90 -13.91 -3.42
CA GLN A 349 -8.54 -13.73 -2.94
C GLN A 349 -8.47 -12.82 -1.69
N LEU A 350 -9.28 -11.75 -1.64
CA LEU A 350 -9.22 -10.73 -0.60
C LEU A 350 -10.20 -10.94 0.57
N LYS A 351 -11.17 -11.85 0.43
CA LYS A 351 -12.31 -12.04 1.35
C LYS A 351 -11.93 -12.28 2.82
N ASN A 352 -10.77 -12.89 3.08
CA ASN A 352 -10.29 -13.20 4.43
C ASN A 352 -9.12 -12.31 4.87
N VAL A 353 -8.82 -11.29 4.07
CA VAL A 353 -7.71 -10.36 4.31
C VAL A 353 -8.26 -8.98 4.62
N CYS A 354 -9.15 -8.47 3.77
CA CYS A 354 -9.80 -7.19 3.95
C CYS A 354 -11.01 -7.29 4.87
N ASN A 355 -11.37 -6.19 5.53
CA ASN A 355 -12.58 -6.11 6.35
C ASN A 355 -13.84 -6.18 5.48
N VAL A 356 -13.83 -5.47 4.34
CA VAL A 356 -14.92 -5.46 3.37
C VAL A 356 -14.35 -5.53 1.95
N VAL A 357 -14.94 -6.39 1.13
CA VAL A 357 -14.63 -6.48 -0.31
C VAL A 357 -15.92 -6.44 -1.12
N GLU A 358 -16.13 -5.34 -1.83
CA GLU A 358 -17.27 -5.14 -2.71
C GLU A 358 -16.86 -5.18 -4.17
N VAL A 359 -17.81 -5.56 -5.02
CA VAL A 359 -17.66 -5.48 -6.48
C VAL A 359 -18.73 -4.52 -6.96
N ILE A 360 -18.34 -3.57 -7.82
CA ILE A 360 -19.28 -2.63 -8.42
C ILE A 360 -20.33 -3.38 -9.22
N ASP A 361 -21.58 -3.04 -8.95
CA ASP A 361 -22.73 -3.39 -9.77
C ASP A 361 -23.10 -2.15 -10.62
N TRP A 362 -22.68 -2.16 -11.88
CA TRP A 362 -22.87 -1.04 -12.79
C TRP A 362 -24.35 -0.71 -13.02
N GLU A 363 -25.23 -1.72 -13.09
CA GLU A 363 -26.67 -1.53 -13.27
C GLU A 363 -27.26 -0.81 -12.07
N LYS A 364 -26.92 -1.26 -10.86
CA LYS A 364 -27.36 -0.65 -9.62
C LYS A 364 -26.83 0.78 -9.49
N ILE A 365 -25.55 1.03 -9.80
CA ILE A 365 -24.96 2.37 -9.74
C ILE A 365 -25.67 3.32 -10.71
N LEU A 366 -25.90 2.91 -11.96
CA LEU A 366 -26.60 3.74 -12.94
C LEU A 366 -28.02 4.07 -12.48
N LYS A 367 -28.77 3.06 -11.99
CA LYS A 367 -30.13 3.25 -11.47
C LYS A 367 -30.16 4.21 -10.28
N GLN A 368 -29.24 4.06 -9.32
CA GLN A 368 -29.15 4.94 -8.15
C GLN A 368 -28.82 6.39 -8.53
N ASN A 369 -28.01 6.58 -9.56
CA ASN A 369 -27.67 7.91 -10.08
C ASN A 369 -28.72 8.47 -11.05
N LYS A 370 -29.83 7.74 -11.29
CA LYS A 370 -30.87 8.08 -12.26
C LYS A 370 -30.32 8.28 -13.67
N LEU A 371 -29.32 7.47 -14.05
CA LEU A 371 -28.70 7.50 -15.37
C LEU A 371 -29.34 6.40 -16.22
N GLU A 372 -30.25 6.78 -17.11
CA GLU A 372 -30.86 5.84 -18.05
C GLU A 372 -29.89 5.63 -19.22
N LYS A 373 -29.23 4.47 -19.23
CA LYS A 373 -28.35 4.05 -20.31
C LYS A 373 -28.36 2.53 -20.42
N GLU A 374 -28.47 2.03 -21.65
CA GLU A 374 -28.18 0.63 -21.95
C GLU A 374 -26.68 0.37 -21.74
N LEU A 375 -26.36 -0.54 -20.83
CA LEU A 375 -24.99 -0.96 -20.61
C LEU A 375 -24.52 -1.77 -21.83
N LYS A 376 -23.55 -1.22 -22.57
CA LYS A 376 -22.81 -1.96 -23.58
C LYS A 376 -21.79 -2.88 -22.89
N GLN A 377 -21.43 -3.97 -23.56
CA GLN A 377 -20.30 -4.79 -23.16
C GLN A 377 -19.02 -3.93 -23.08
N GLY A 378 -18.23 -4.14 -22.02
CA GLY A 378 -17.01 -3.38 -21.75
C GLY A 378 -17.28 -1.96 -21.23
N PHE A 379 -18.46 -1.71 -20.65
CA PHE A 379 -18.70 -0.46 -19.93
C PHE A 379 -17.80 -0.38 -18.69
N ASP A 380 -17.06 0.71 -18.57
CA ASP A 380 -16.03 0.91 -17.55
C ASP A 380 -16.31 2.16 -16.68
N PHE A 381 -15.41 2.44 -15.74
CA PHE A 381 -15.53 3.63 -14.88
C PHE A 381 -15.44 4.94 -15.67
N THR A 382 -14.61 4.97 -16.72
CA THR A 382 -14.49 6.14 -17.59
C THR A 382 -15.81 6.44 -18.30
N ASP A 383 -16.46 5.42 -18.87
CA ASP A 383 -17.79 5.52 -19.49
C ASP A 383 -18.83 6.02 -18.47
N PHE A 384 -18.79 5.55 -17.22
CA PHE A 384 -19.66 6.04 -16.15
C PHE A 384 -19.47 7.54 -15.88
N LEU A 385 -18.22 8.02 -15.82
CA LEU A 385 -17.95 9.45 -15.63
C LEU A 385 -18.50 10.30 -16.78
N GLU A 386 -18.32 9.86 -18.02
CA GLU A 386 -18.80 10.59 -19.20
C GLU A 386 -20.33 10.73 -19.19
N VAL A 387 -21.03 9.63 -18.90
CA VAL A 387 -22.50 9.62 -18.83
C VAL A 387 -23.00 10.52 -17.70
N SER A 388 -22.37 10.42 -16.53
CA SER A 388 -22.69 11.25 -15.36
C SER A 388 -22.49 12.74 -15.66
N THR A 389 -21.46 13.09 -16.44
CA THR A 389 -21.13 14.48 -16.77
C THR A 389 -22.14 15.05 -17.78
N LYS A 390 -22.45 14.29 -18.85
CA LYS A 390 -23.47 14.69 -19.85
C LYS A 390 -24.82 14.95 -19.19
N GLN A 391 -25.25 14.10 -18.25
CA GLN A 391 -26.53 14.32 -17.56
C GLN A 391 -26.52 15.59 -16.69
N ARG A 392 -25.38 15.95 -16.08
CA ARG A 392 -25.25 17.19 -15.30
C ARG A 392 -25.29 18.43 -16.20
N GLU A 393 -24.71 18.36 -17.40
CA GLU A 393 -24.76 19.45 -18.39
C GLU A 393 -26.20 19.69 -18.86
N ILE A 394 -26.94 18.62 -19.21
CA ILE A 394 -28.37 18.68 -19.59
C ILE A 394 -29.21 19.31 -18.46
N LYS A 395 -29.03 18.87 -17.21
CA LYS A 395 -29.76 19.42 -16.05
C LYS A 395 -29.45 20.90 -15.79
N LYS A 396 -28.30 21.40 -16.24
CA LYS A 396 -27.90 22.82 -16.11
C LYS A 396 -28.33 23.68 -17.30
N GLY A 397 -29.06 23.12 -18.27
CA GLY A 397 -29.55 23.86 -19.44
C GLY A 397 -28.47 24.22 -20.46
N PHE A 398 -27.33 23.52 -20.45
CA PHE A 398 -26.36 23.61 -21.54
C PHE A 398 -26.81 22.67 -22.66
N ASP A 399 -27.81 23.09 -23.45
CA ASP A 399 -28.01 22.53 -24.79
C ASP A 399 -26.82 22.98 -25.66
N ARG A 400 -26.10 22.02 -26.23
CA ARG A 400 -24.99 22.27 -27.15
C ARG A 400 -25.48 22.69 -28.52
#